data_AF-A0A2R6LL30-F1
#
_entry.id   AF-A0A2R6LL30-F1
#
_cell.length_a   1.000
_cell.length_b   1.000
_cell.length_c   1.000
_cell.angle_alpha   90.00
_cell.angle_beta   90.00
_cell.angle_gamma   90.00
#
_symmetry.space_group_name_H-M   'P 1'
#
loop_
_entity.id
_entity.type
_entity.pdbx_description
1 polymer ?
#
loop_
_entity_poly.entity_id
_entity_poly.type
_entity_poly.pdbx_seq_one_letter_code
_entity_poly.pdbx_strand_id
1 'polypeptide(L)'
;MSDDAPDPEVPGAGTSARAVARWETVIEDMAATAAEYESEGWETLQLHPGDVTVLPPDSDTPGLDVLVPDDEHRDLAALMDDHEFVSSAVFRRAEGSMVYLLVVEESTDDVAVLYPVYYSTSDRGVEDTFEHAHRTGRFRSFVRRLQGDPFVFEHDDPAPFAP
;
A
#
# COMPACT_ATOMS: atom_id res chain seq x y z
N MET A 1 0.15 -39.60 38.89
CA MET A 1 0.47 -38.17 38.74
C MET A 1 0.60 -37.95 37.26
N SER A 2 -0.47 -37.46 36.64
CA SER A 2 -0.48 -37.11 35.23
C SER A 2 0.32 -35.81 35.09
N ASP A 3 1.41 -35.88 34.35
CA ASP A 3 2.21 -34.73 33.95
C ASP A 3 1.55 -34.19 32.67
N ASP A 4 0.67 -33.20 32.86
CA ASP A 4 0.10 -32.39 31.79
C ASP A 4 1.17 -31.37 31.40
N ALA A 5 2.05 -31.76 30.50
CA ALA A 5 2.98 -30.84 29.88
C ALA A 5 2.19 -29.92 28.92
N PRO A 6 2.33 -28.58 29.01
CA PRO A 6 1.71 -27.70 28.04
C PRO A 6 2.28 -27.97 26.63
N ASP A 7 1.38 -28.05 25.65
CA ASP A 7 1.67 -28.17 24.23
C ASP A 7 2.63 -27.04 23.78
N PRO A 8 3.66 -27.31 22.97
CA PRO A 8 4.54 -26.25 22.45
C PRO A 8 3.75 -25.27 21.57
N GLU A 9 3.68 -24.00 21.99
CA GLU A 9 3.18 -22.90 21.17
C GLU A 9 3.91 -22.89 19.82
N VAL A 10 3.15 -23.02 18.73
CA VAL A 10 3.69 -22.93 17.37
C VAL A 10 4.26 -21.53 17.12
N PRO A 11 5.58 -21.35 16.97
CA PRO A 11 6.15 -20.03 16.74
C PRO A 11 5.87 -19.63 15.29
N GLY A 12 4.83 -18.82 15.08
CA GLY A 12 4.46 -18.29 13.76
C GLY A 12 2.99 -17.85 13.64
N ALA A 13 2.07 -18.52 14.35
CA ALA A 13 0.64 -18.21 14.24
C ALA A 13 0.27 -16.82 14.81
N GLY A 14 0.96 -16.36 15.86
CA GLY A 14 0.68 -15.06 16.49
C GLY A 14 1.07 -13.85 15.66
N THR A 15 2.18 -13.92 14.92
CA THR A 15 2.66 -12.82 14.07
C THR A 15 1.77 -12.66 12.84
N SER A 16 1.42 -13.76 12.16
CA SER A 16 0.51 -13.72 11.01
C SER A 16 -0.90 -13.29 11.41
N ALA A 17 -1.44 -13.76 12.54
CA ALA A 17 -2.76 -13.33 13.01
C ALA A 17 -2.80 -11.85 13.40
N ARG A 18 -1.75 -11.30 14.03
CA ARG A 18 -1.64 -9.85 14.28
C ARG A 18 -1.52 -9.06 12.98
N ALA A 19 -0.71 -9.53 12.03
CA ALA A 19 -0.54 -8.88 10.74
C ALA A 19 -1.87 -8.82 9.96
N VAL A 20 -2.65 -9.91 9.97
CA VAL A 20 -3.99 -9.95 9.38
C VAL A 20 -4.94 -8.99 10.10
N ALA A 21 -5.06 -9.05 11.44
CA ALA A 21 -5.94 -8.14 12.18
C ALA A 21 -5.58 -6.67 11.96
N ARG A 22 -4.29 -6.37 11.82
CA ARG A 22 -3.76 -5.03 11.57
C ARG A 22 -4.07 -4.55 10.16
N TRP A 23 -3.94 -5.44 9.18
CA TRP A 23 -4.35 -5.20 7.79
C TRP A 23 -5.84 -4.88 7.71
N GLU A 24 -6.69 -5.68 8.37
CA GLU A 24 -8.12 -5.39 8.48
C GLU A 24 -8.39 -4.00 9.05
N THR A 25 -7.66 -3.57 10.09
CA THR A 25 -7.80 -2.19 10.60
C THR A 25 -7.38 -1.13 9.56
N VAL A 26 -6.39 -1.39 8.72
CA VAL A 26 -6.00 -0.44 7.65
C VAL A 26 -7.08 -0.39 6.56
N ILE A 27 -7.73 -1.52 6.27
CA ILE A 27 -8.90 -1.57 5.38
C ILE A 27 -10.08 -0.78 5.97
N GLU A 28 -10.32 -0.89 7.29
CA GLU A 28 -11.31 -0.07 7.98
C GLU A 28 -10.94 1.43 7.95
N ASP A 29 -9.67 1.77 8.19
CA ASP A 29 -9.15 3.14 8.09
C ASP A 29 -9.33 3.68 6.64
N MET A 30 -9.13 2.83 5.62
CA MET A 30 -9.39 3.16 4.21
C MET A 30 -10.85 3.47 3.95
N ALA A 31 -11.77 2.62 4.40
CA ALA A 31 -13.20 2.82 4.21
C ALA A 31 -13.70 4.09 4.92
N ALA A 32 -13.16 4.39 6.11
CA ALA A 32 -13.45 5.64 6.81
C ALA A 32 -12.93 6.86 6.04
N THR A 33 -11.69 6.80 5.53
CA THR A 33 -11.09 7.87 4.73
C THR A 33 -11.86 8.12 3.44
N ALA A 34 -12.25 7.06 2.73
CA ALA A 34 -13.08 7.16 1.53
C ALA A 34 -14.41 7.87 1.83
N ALA A 35 -15.09 7.51 2.93
CA ALA A 35 -16.33 8.16 3.33
C ALA A 35 -16.16 9.64 3.69
N GLU A 36 -15.00 10.03 4.23
CA GLU A 36 -14.67 11.44 4.48
C GLU A 36 -14.54 12.21 3.16
N TYR A 37 -13.79 11.70 2.18
CA TYR A 37 -13.66 12.28 0.84
C TYR A 37 -15.02 12.41 0.14
N GLU A 38 -15.84 11.35 0.16
CA GLU A 38 -17.19 11.37 -0.40
C GLU A 38 -18.09 12.42 0.26
N SER A 39 -17.95 12.64 1.57
CA SER A 39 -18.70 13.66 2.31
C SER A 39 -18.31 15.09 1.91
N GLU A 40 -17.09 15.27 1.41
CA GLU A 40 -16.56 16.51 0.87
C GLU A 40 -16.90 16.70 -0.63
N GLY A 41 -17.53 15.70 -1.25
CA GLY A 41 -18.00 15.74 -2.64
C GLY A 41 -17.10 15.03 -3.64
N TRP A 42 -16.07 14.32 -3.17
CA TRP A 42 -15.19 13.55 -4.03
C TRP A 42 -15.83 12.23 -4.48
N GLU A 43 -15.46 11.76 -5.67
CA GLU A 43 -15.66 10.36 -6.07
C GLU A 43 -14.48 9.53 -5.56
N THR A 44 -14.74 8.33 -5.02
CA THR A 44 -13.67 7.48 -4.50
C THR A 44 -13.66 6.09 -5.13
N LEU A 45 -12.45 5.58 -5.39
CA LEU A 45 -12.20 4.19 -5.74
C LEU A 45 -11.28 3.57 -4.69
N GLN A 46 -11.74 2.52 -4.03
CA GLN A 46 -10.94 1.75 -3.08
C GLN A 46 -10.39 0.50 -3.76
N LEU A 47 -9.07 0.33 -3.72
CA LEU A 47 -8.40 -0.88 -4.17
C LEU A 47 -8.03 -1.74 -2.96
N HIS A 48 -8.11 -3.06 -3.13
CA HIS A 48 -7.84 -4.06 -2.10
C HIS A 48 -6.66 -4.94 -2.54
N PRO A 49 -5.41 -4.48 -2.33
CA PRO A 49 -4.23 -5.24 -2.71
C PRO A 49 -4.19 -6.61 -2.04
N GLY A 50 -3.99 -7.66 -2.84
CA GLY A 50 -3.75 -9.01 -2.37
C GLY A 50 -2.30 -9.25 -1.97
N ASP A 51 -1.37 -8.47 -2.53
CA ASP A 51 0.07 -8.50 -2.21
C ASP A 51 0.72 -7.14 -2.47
N VAL A 52 1.74 -6.81 -1.68
CA VAL A 52 2.52 -5.57 -1.83
C VAL A 52 3.98 -5.88 -1.63
N THR A 53 4.82 -5.44 -2.58
CA THR A 53 6.26 -5.69 -2.56
C THR A 53 7.03 -4.40 -2.81
N VAL A 54 8.09 -4.15 -2.02
CA VAL A 54 9.04 -3.07 -2.32
C VAL A 54 10.06 -3.57 -3.35
N LEU A 55 10.14 -2.88 -4.49
CA LEU A 55 11.07 -3.19 -5.56
C LEU A 55 12.37 -2.39 -5.39
N PRO A 56 13.53 -3.06 -5.35
CA PRO A 56 14.81 -2.43 -5.02
C PRO A 56 15.34 -1.53 -6.15
N PRO A 57 16.30 -0.62 -5.88
CA PRO A 57 16.84 0.32 -6.86
C PRO A 57 17.45 -0.28 -8.13
N ASP A 58 17.90 -1.53 -8.06
CA ASP A 58 18.50 -2.30 -9.16
C ASP A 58 17.45 -3.04 -10.02
N SER A 59 16.17 -2.98 -9.63
CA SER A 59 15.04 -3.37 -10.47
C SER A 59 14.91 -2.43 -11.67
N ASP A 60 14.34 -2.93 -12.77
CA ASP A 60 13.95 -2.09 -13.91
C ASP A 60 12.89 -1.04 -13.51
N THR A 61 12.11 -1.32 -12.46
CA THR A 61 11.02 -0.47 -11.95
C THR A 61 11.07 -0.37 -10.41
N PRO A 62 11.97 0.45 -9.83
CA PRO A 62 12.07 0.59 -8.37
C PRO A 62 10.86 1.38 -7.81
N GLY A 63 10.33 0.95 -6.67
CA GLY A 63 9.12 1.53 -6.08
C GLY A 63 8.28 0.52 -5.28
N LEU A 64 6.97 0.77 -5.18
CA LEU A 64 5.99 -0.16 -4.64
C LEU A 64 5.33 -0.94 -5.76
N ASP A 65 5.33 -2.26 -5.69
CA ASP A 65 4.52 -3.15 -6.53
C ASP A 65 3.25 -3.52 -5.76
N VAL A 66 2.09 -3.15 -6.30
CA VAL A 66 0.78 -3.28 -5.63
C VAL A 66 -0.12 -4.17 -6.48
N LEU A 67 -0.36 -5.40 -6.02
CA LEU A 67 -1.16 -6.38 -6.76
C LEU A 67 -2.63 -6.29 -6.35
N VAL A 68 -3.50 -5.89 -7.27
CA VAL A 68 -4.95 -5.74 -7.06
C VAL A 68 -5.78 -6.75 -7.89
N PRO A 69 -7.03 -7.03 -7.48
CA PRO A 69 -8.01 -7.78 -8.29
C PRO A 69 -8.20 -7.21 -9.71
N ASP A 70 -8.54 -8.09 -10.66
CA ASP A 70 -8.70 -7.74 -12.08
C ASP A 70 -9.84 -6.76 -12.35
N ASP A 71 -10.92 -6.82 -11.57
CA ASP A 71 -12.06 -5.92 -11.65
C ASP A 71 -11.71 -4.52 -11.13
N GLU A 72 -11.09 -4.42 -9.96
CA GLU A 72 -10.63 -3.13 -9.41
C GLU A 72 -9.57 -2.47 -10.30
N HIS A 73 -8.66 -3.26 -10.89
CA HIS A 73 -7.71 -2.75 -11.88
C HIS A 73 -8.42 -2.21 -13.14
N ARG A 74 -9.57 -2.78 -13.52
CA ARG A 74 -10.35 -2.29 -14.67
C ARG A 74 -11.05 -0.98 -14.31
N ASP A 75 -11.57 -0.87 -13.09
CA ASP A 75 -12.21 0.35 -12.62
C ASP A 75 -11.17 1.48 -12.50
N LEU A 76 -9.96 1.17 -12.02
CA LEU A 76 -8.82 2.10 -12.06
C LEU A 76 -8.48 2.53 -13.49
N ALA A 77 -8.48 1.60 -14.45
CA ALA A 77 -8.21 1.93 -15.85
C ALA A 77 -9.18 2.97 -16.39
N ALA A 78 -10.48 2.85 -16.07
CA ALA A 78 -11.49 3.81 -16.48
C ALA A 78 -11.21 5.20 -15.89
N LEU A 79 -10.81 5.28 -14.62
CA LEU A 79 -10.45 6.55 -14.01
C LEU A 79 -9.20 7.17 -14.62
N MET A 80 -8.16 6.37 -14.90
CA MET A 80 -6.91 6.88 -15.46
C MET A 80 -7.04 7.37 -16.92
N ASP A 81 -8.03 6.89 -17.65
CA ASP A 81 -8.33 7.38 -19.01
C ASP A 81 -8.96 8.79 -18.98
N ASP A 82 -9.68 9.13 -17.90
CA ASP A 82 -10.48 10.36 -17.79
C ASP A 82 -9.91 11.39 -16.80
N HIS A 83 -9.01 10.99 -15.89
CA HIS A 83 -8.51 11.82 -14.79
C HIS A 83 -6.99 11.79 -14.67
N GLU A 84 -6.41 12.94 -14.29
CA GLU A 84 -4.99 13.08 -13.98
C GLU A 84 -4.80 13.15 -12.46
N PHE A 85 -4.04 12.20 -11.90
CA PHE A 85 -3.70 12.15 -10.49
C PHE A 85 -2.36 12.86 -10.26
N VAL A 86 -2.38 13.94 -9.47
CA VAL A 86 -1.27 14.89 -9.36
C VAL A 86 -0.74 15.07 -7.94
N SER A 87 -1.50 14.65 -6.93
CA SER A 87 -1.08 14.67 -5.54
C SER A 87 -1.39 13.35 -4.85
N SER A 88 -0.64 13.07 -3.80
CA SER A 88 -0.92 11.93 -2.94
C SER A 88 -0.88 12.32 -1.46
N ALA A 89 -1.82 11.78 -0.70
CA ALA A 89 -1.83 11.81 0.76
C ALA A 89 -1.50 10.42 1.30
N VAL A 90 -0.59 10.35 2.27
CA VAL A 90 -0.14 9.07 2.85
C VAL A 90 -0.35 9.08 4.35
N PHE A 91 -1.17 8.15 4.83
CA PHE A 91 -1.45 7.97 6.25
C PHE A 91 -0.68 6.77 6.78
N ARG A 92 0.26 7.02 7.71
CA ARG A 92 1.19 6.01 8.19
C ARG A 92 0.80 5.41 9.53
N ARG A 93 1.03 4.10 9.66
CA ARG A 93 0.94 3.35 10.90
C ARG A 93 2.09 2.34 10.99
N ALA A 94 2.91 2.45 12.03
CA ALA A 94 4.05 1.56 12.23
C ALA A 94 3.93 0.79 13.56
N GLU A 95 4.27 -0.50 13.52
CA GLU A 95 4.38 -1.35 14.71
C GLU A 95 5.57 -2.30 14.59
N GLY A 96 6.54 -2.16 15.49
CA GLY A 96 7.80 -2.92 15.40
C GLY A 96 8.53 -2.60 14.10
N SER A 97 8.76 -3.62 13.26
CA SER A 97 9.37 -3.44 11.94
C SER A 97 8.34 -3.34 10.81
N MET A 98 7.05 -3.55 11.06
CA MET A 98 6.04 -3.44 10.00
C MET A 98 5.54 -2.00 9.88
N VAL A 99 5.56 -1.49 8.66
CA VAL A 99 4.95 -0.22 8.27
C VAL A 99 3.74 -0.53 7.41
N TYR A 100 2.62 0.11 7.73
CA TYR A 100 1.40 0.12 6.96
C TYR A 100 1.12 1.56 6.56
N LEU A 101 0.80 1.78 5.29
CA LEU A 101 0.41 3.08 4.79
C LEU A 101 -0.95 2.94 4.11
N LEU A 102 -1.81 3.93 4.25
CA LEU A 102 -2.94 4.15 3.35
C LEU A 102 -2.53 5.28 2.41
N VAL A 103 -2.46 4.98 1.11
CA VAL A 103 -2.18 5.97 0.07
C VAL A 103 -3.49 6.42 -0.54
N VAL A 104 -3.63 7.72 -0.74
CA VAL A 104 -4.73 8.34 -1.46
C VAL A 104 -4.13 9.15 -2.60
N GLU A 105 -4.38 8.74 -3.84
CA GLU A 105 -4.05 9.51 -5.03
C GLU A 105 -5.21 10.43 -5.34
N GLU A 106 -4.94 11.72 -5.49
CA GLU A 106 -5.95 12.74 -5.71
C GLU A 106 -5.81 13.30 -7.12
N SER A 107 -6.94 13.35 -7.82
CA SER A 107 -7.04 14.01 -9.13
C SER A 107 -7.32 15.50 -9.00
N THR A 108 -7.17 16.22 -10.11
CA THR A 108 -7.53 17.63 -10.20
C THR A 108 -9.03 17.91 -10.18
N ASP A 109 -9.86 16.88 -10.37
CA ASP A 109 -11.29 16.99 -10.60
C ASP A 109 -12.11 16.22 -9.55
N ASP A 110 -11.62 16.24 -8.29
CA ASP A 110 -12.27 15.67 -7.12
C ASP A 110 -12.52 14.14 -7.20
N VAL A 111 -11.56 13.39 -7.77
CA VAL A 111 -11.55 11.91 -7.75
C VAL A 111 -10.35 11.41 -6.94
N ALA A 112 -10.59 10.46 -6.05
CA ALA A 112 -9.55 9.86 -5.21
C ALA A 112 -9.45 8.34 -5.39
N VAL A 113 -8.23 7.82 -5.51
CA VAL A 113 -7.94 6.38 -5.51
C VAL A 113 -7.23 6.04 -4.22
N LEU A 114 -7.81 5.16 -3.42
CA LEU A 114 -7.29 4.76 -2.12
C LEU A 114 -6.77 3.33 -2.19
N TYR A 115 -5.55 3.09 -1.71
CA TYR A 115 -5.02 1.74 -1.59
C TYR A 115 -4.05 1.61 -0.41
N PRO A 116 -4.17 0.52 0.38
CA PRO A 116 -3.25 0.25 1.46
C PRO A 116 -1.99 -0.46 0.98
N VAL A 117 -0.86 -0.09 1.55
CA VAL A 117 0.44 -0.73 1.30
C VAL A 117 1.10 -1.11 2.61
N TYR A 118 1.98 -2.11 2.56
CA TYR A 118 2.76 -2.51 3.73
C TYR A 118 4.15 -2.97 3.31
N TYR A 119 5.09 -2.88 4.24
CA TYR A 119 6.41 -3.47 4.10
C TYR A 119 7.07 -3.63 5.49
N SER A 120 8.05 -4.51 5.59
CA SER A 120 8.88 -4.60 6.80
C SER A 120 10.15 -3.79 6.60
N THR A 121 10.51 -2.92 7.55
CA THR A 121 11.80 -2.21 7.56
C THR A 121 12.99 -3.16 7.67
N SER A 122 12.76 -4.42 8.01
CA SER A 122 13.79 -5.46 8.06
C SER A 122 13.95 -6.22 6.73
N ASP A 123 13.05 -5.99 5.77
CA ASP A 123 13.15 -6.64 4.46
C ASP A 123 14.31 -6.06 3.67
N ARG A 124 14.99 -6.94 2.93
CA ARG A 124 16.15 -6.54 2.15
C ARG A 124 15.73 -5.61 1.02
N GLY A 125 16.48 -4.54 0.85
CA GLY A 125 16.25 -3.55 -0.20
C GLY A 125 15.29 -2.43 0.18
N VAL A 126 14.54 -2.52 1.30
CA VAL A 126 13.62 -1.45 1.71
C VAL A 126 14.38 -0.15 2.01
N GLU A 127 15.39 -0.21 2.87
CA GLU A 127 16.25 0.94 3.18
C GLU A 127 16.87 1.54 1.91
N ASP A 128 17.51 0.70 1.09
CA ASP A 128 18.17 1.13 -0.14
C ASP A 128 17.19 1.79 -1.14
N THR A 129 15.95 1.28 -1.21
CA THR A 129 14.88 1.82 -2.06
C THR A 129 14.50 3.22 -1.62
N PHE A 130 14.23 3.41 -0.33
CA PHE A 130 13.83 4.72 0.19
C PHE A 130 14.99 5.72 0.20
N GLU A 131 16.24 5.28 0.42
CA GLU A 131 17.42 6.14 0.24
C GLU A 131 17.57 6.59 -1.23
N HIS A 132 17.34 5.68 -2.18
CA HIS A 132 17.34 6.01 -3.60
C HIS A 132 16.22 7.00 -3.94
N ALA A 133 15.01 6.74 -3.46
CA ALA A 133 13.85 7.60 -3.67
C ALA A 133 14.12 9.01 -3.13
N HIS A 134 14.63 9.12 -1.89
CA HIS A 134 15.01 10.38 -1.28
C HIS A 134 16.10 11.12 -2.07
N ARG A 135 17.13 10.41 -2.53
CA ARG A 135 18.22 11.00 -3.34
C ARG A 135 17.73 11.51 -4.69
N THR A 136 16.74 10.86 -5.28
CA THR A 136 16.19 11.22 -6.60
C THR A 136 14.99 12.15 -6.52
N GLY A 137 14.43 12.34 -5.33
CA GLY A 137 13.20 13.10 -5.10
C GLY A 137 11.97 12.48 -5.77
N ARG A 138 11.99 11.17 -6.07
CA ARG A 138 10.91 10.49 -6.78
C ARG A 138 10.66 9.11 -6.20
N PHE A 139 9.39 8.76 -6.09
CA PHE A 139 8.94 7.42 -5.76
C PHE A 139 7.77 7.03 -6.66
N ARG A 140 7.49 5.74 -6.78
CA ARG A 140 6.44 5.24 -7.68
C ARG A 140 5.69 4.10 -7.06
N SER A 141 4.40 4.04 -7.35
CA SER A 141 3.55 2.89 -7.07
C SER A 141 3.06 2.29 -8.38
N PHE A 142 3.36 1.01 -8.59
CA PHE A 142 2.98 0.19 -9.73
C PHE A 142 1.76 -0.63 -9.34
N VAL A 143 0.58 -0.12 -9.66
CA VAL A 143 -0.68 -0.83 -9.42
C VAL A 143 -0.90 -1.80 -10.57
N ARG A 144 -0.77 -3.08 -10.29
CA ARG A 144 -0.87 -4.14 -11.30
C ARG A 144 -1.92 -5.16 -10.92
N ARG A 145 -2.41 -5.85 -11.94
CA ARG A 145 -3.09 -7.13 -11.78
C ARG A 145 -2.12 -8.29 -12.04
N LEU A 146 -2.61 -9.53 -12.03
CA LEU A 146 -1.76 -10.71 -12.26
C LEU A 146 -1.13 -10.74 -13.66
N GLN A 147 -1.81 -10.18 -14.67
CA GLN A 147 -1.37 -10.21 -16.07
C GLN A 147 -1.63 -8.88 -16.77
N GLY A 148 -0.61 -8.31 -17.40
CA GLY A 148 -0.70 -7.06 -18.16
C GLY A 148 0.24 -5.99 -17.63
N ASP A 149 0.15 -4.79 -18.21
CA ASP A 149 0.96 -3.65 -17.82
C ASP A 149 0.40 -2.99 -16.55
N PRO A 150 1.27 -2.53 -15.63
CA PRO A 150 0.85 -1.80 -14.44
C PRO A 150 0.42 -0.38 -14.80
N PHE A 151 -0.50 0.15 -14.00
CA PHE A 151 -0.68 1.59 -13.85
C PHE A 151 0.37 2.16 -12.90
N VAL A 152 0.84 3.37 -13.18
CA VAL A 152 1.93 3.98 -12.42
C VAL A 152 1.48 5.31 -11.86
N PHE A 153 1.52 5.43 -10.54
CA PHE A 153 1.47 6.71 -9.85
C PHE A 153 2.89 7.18 -9.58
N GLU A 154 3.19 8.43 -9.95
CA GLU A 154 4.46 9.08 -9.64
C GLU A 154 4.28 9.98 -8.40
N HIS A 155 5.22 9.90 -7.47
CA HIS A 155 5.23 10.68 -6.24
C HIS A 155 6.46 11.57 -6.21
N ASP A 156 6.22 12.88 -6.19
CA ASP A 156 7.28 13.91 -6.15
C ASP A 156 7.86 14.13 -4.74
N ASP A 157 7.21 13.59 -3.71
CA ASP A 157 7.75 13.53 -2.35
C ASP A 157 7.78 12.07 -1.85
N PRO A 158 8.98 11.46 -1.75
CA PRO A 158 9.13 10.11 -1.21
C PRO A 158 9.03 10.06 0.33
N ALA A 159 9.13 11.19 1.03
CA ALA A 159 9.23 11.21 2.49
C ALA A 159 8.03 10.60 3.22
N PRO A 160 6.77 10.80 2.78
CA PRO A 160 5.60 10.18 3.42
C PRO A 160 5.57 8.65 3.33
N PHE A 161 6.27 8.08 2.33
CA PHE A 161 6.34 6.64 2.11
C PHE A 161 7.47 5.97 2.88
N ALA A 162 8.46 6.72 3.35
CA ALA A 162 9.65 6.19 4.01
C ALA A 162 9.34 5.61 5.40
N PRO A 163 10.14 4.64 5.87
CA PRO A 163 9.97 3.99 7.17
C PRO A 163 10.10 4.92 8.38
#